data_AF-A0A218P0M5-F1
#
_entry.id   AF-A0A218P0M5-F1
#
_cell.length_a   1.000
_cell.length_b   1.000
_cell.length_c   1.000
_cell.angle_alpha   90.00
_cell.angle_beta   90.00
_cell.angle_gamma   90.00
#
_symmetry.space_group_name_H-M   'P 1'
#
loop_
_entity.id
_entity.type
_entity.pdbx_description
1 polymer ?
#
loop_
_entity_poly.entity_id
_entity_poly.type
_entity_poly.pdbx_seq_one_letter_code
_entity_poly.pdbx_strand_id
1 'polypeptide(L)'
;MGHMKRHEAIYFVLLALGCILWLENHYPSIEAVLGGLIGAVAIYIVPGVIFRSMGINKPAVVFTILWEFVGAIVTRVIDFPLWSFFLMAGVGGVVVLLFFPLLEMAGWITGDSHKEL
;
A
#
# COMPACT_ATOMS: atom_id res chain seq x y z
N MET A 1 -21.10 -0.20 -12.22
CA MET A 1 -20.17 0.52 -11.31
C MET A 1 -20.36 0.18 -9.81
N GLY A 2 -20.84 -1.03 -9.45
CA GLY A 2 -21.17 -1.36 -8.04
C GLY A 2 -20.30 -2.42 -7.35
N HIS A 3 -19.55 -3.26 -8.09
CA HIS A 3 -18.86 -4.42 -7.49
C HIS A 3 -17.43 -4.15 -7.01
N MET A 4 -16.66 -3.29 -7.70
CA MET A 4 -15.26 -3.00 -7.33
C MET A 4 -15.14 -2.40 -5.91
N LYS A 5 -16.11 -1.60 -5.47
CA LYS A 5 -16.12 -0.98 -4.13
C LYS A 5 -16.23 -1.99 -2.98
N ARG A 6 -16.89 -3.14 -3.21
CA ARG A 6 -17.13 -4.12 -2.14
C ARG A 6 -15.88 -4.91 -1.80
N HIS A 7 -15.11 -5.30 -2.81
CA HIS A 7 -13.86 -6.05 -2.60
C HIS A 7 -12.79 -5.19 -1.95
N GLU A 8 -12.64 -3.93 -2.39
CA GLU A 8 -11.72 -2.99 -1.74
C GLU A 8 -12.06 -2.74 -0.27
N ALA A 9 -13.35 -2.61 0.06
CA ALA A 9 -13.80 -2.48 1.44
C ALA A 9 -13.49 -3.73 2.26
N ILE A 10 -13.65 -4.94 1.69
CA ILE A 10 -13.30 -6.19 2.37
C ILE A 10 -11.79 -6.24 2.64
N TYR A 11 -10.94 -5.95 1.64
CA TYR A 11 -9.49 -5.94 1.84
C TYR A 11 -9.05 -4.90 2.87
N PHE A 12 -9.65 -3.71 2.84
CA PHE A 12 -9.40 -2.68 3.84
C PHE A 12 -9.79 -3.15 5.25
N VAL A 13 -10.99 -3.72 5.42
CA VAL A 13 -11.45 -4.22 6.73
C VAL A 13 -10.54 -5.34 7.24
N LEU A 14 -10.15 -6.29 6.38
CA LEU A 14 -9.24 -7.36 6.76
C LEU A 14 -7.86 -6.84 7.16
N LEU A 15 -7.31 -5.88 6.41
CA LEU A 15 -6.04 -5.24 6.75
C LEU A 15 -6.14 -4.48 8.07
N ALA A 16 -7.20 -3.69 8.26
CA ALA A 16 -7.44 -2.93 9.48
C ALA A 16 -7.55 -3.87 10.69
N LEU A 17 -8.35 -4.93 10.61
CA LEU A 17 -8.45 -5.94 11.67
C LEU A 17 -7.10 -6.59 11.96
N GLY A 18 -6.33 -6.94 10.93
CA GLY A 18 -4.97 -7.48 11.08
C GLY A 18 -4.04 -6.53 11.84
N CYS A 19 -4.03 -5.24 11.47
CA CYS A 19 -3.24 -4.23 12.15
C CYS A 19 -3.68 -4.03 13.62
N ILE A 20 -4.99 -4.01 13.89
CA ILE A 20 -5.54 -3.86 15.24
C ILE A 20 -5.12 -5.03 16.12
N LEU A 21 -5.38 -6.28 15.69
CA LEU A 21 -5.03 -7.48 16.44
C LEU A 21 -3.53 -7.57 16.71
N TRP A 22 -2.71 -7.09 15.77
CA TRP A 22 -1.27 -7.04 15.96
C TRP A 22 -0.84 -5.97 16.98
N LEU A 23 -1.44 -4.78 16.91
CA LEU A 23 -1.19 -3.67 17.83
C LEU A 23 -1.72 -3.91 19.24
N GLU A 24 -2.75 -4.73 19.43
CA GLU A 24 -3.25 -5.08 20.77
C GLU A 24 -2.19 -5.79 21.63
N ASN A 25 -1.17 -6.40 21.02
CA ASN A 25 -0.04 -6.97 21.76
C ASN A 25 0.94 -5.91 22.30
N HIS A 26 0.80 -4.65 21.87
CA HIS A 26 1.74 -3.58 22.14
C HIS A 26 1.10 -2.38 22.85
N TYR A 27 -0.21 -2.16 22.66
CA TYR A 27 -0.94 -1.00 23.17
C TYR A 27 -2.28 -1.38 23.80
N PRO A 28 -2.83 -0.53 24.69
CA PRO A 28 -4.22 -0.62 25.13
C PRO A 28 -5.20 -0.66 23.95
N SER A 29 -6.33 -1.36 24.09
CA SER A 29 -7.27 -1.62 22.99
C SER A 29 -7.70 -0.39 22.20
N ILE A 30 -7.93 0.76 22.86
CA ILE A 30 -8.35 1.99 22.17
C ILE A 30 -7.23 2.52 21.27
N GLU A 31 -5.99 2.55 21.76
CA GLU A 31 -4.83 2.99 21.01
C GLU A 31 -4.50 2.02 19.87
N ALA A 32 -4.64 0.71 20.10
CA ALA A 32 -4.48 -0.31 19.08
C ALA A 32 -5.51 -0.17 17.96
N VAL A 33 -6.78 0.11 18.29
CA VAL A 33 -7.85 0.37 17.31
C VAL A 33 -7.53 1.61 16.47
N LEU A 34 -7.20 2.73 17.12
CA LEU A 34 -6.89 3.98 16.43
C LEU A 34 -5.64 3.83 15.55
N GLY A 35 -4.57 3.27 16.09
CA GLY A 35 -3.33 3.01 15.37
C GLY A 35 -3.51 2.05 14.20
N GLY A 36 -4.31 1.00 14.38
CA GLY A 36 -4.60 0.02 13.34
C GLY A 36 -5.39 0.61 12.18
N LEU A 37 -6.39 1.46 12.47
CA LEU A 37 -7.14 2.21 11.46
C LEU A 37 -6.23 3.21 10.71
N ILE A 38 -5.44 4.00 11.43
CA ILE A 38 -4.50 4.95 10.81
C ILE A 38 -3.49 4.22 9.92
N GLY A 39 -2.93 3.11 10.42
CA GLY A 39 -2.00 2.27 9.67
C GLY A 39 -2.63 1.70 8.40
N ALA A 40 -3.83 1.12 8.50
CA ALA A 40 -4.53 0.58 7.35
C ALA A 40 -4.87 1.66 6.31
N VAL A 41 -5.26 2.86 6.74
CA VAL A 41 -5.48 4.00 5.84
C VAL A 41 -4.16 4.38 5.13
N ALA A 42 -3.08 4.52 5.87
CA ALA A 42 -1.79 4.91 5.31
C ALA A 42 -1.20 3.85 4.37
N ILE A 43 -1.38 2.56 4.66
CA ILE A 43 -0.86 1.44 3.85
C ILE A 43 -1.76 1.17 2.63
N TYR A 44 -3.08 1.34 2.74
CA TYR A 44 -4.00 0.93 1.66
C TYR A 44 -4.57 2.11 0.87
N ILE A 45 -5.06 3.14 1.57
CA ILE A 45 -5.78 4.25 0.92
C ILE A 45 -4.79 5.17 0.21
N VAL A 46 -3.65 5.51 0.83
CA VAL A 46 -2.68 6.43 0.22
C VAL A 46 -2.11 5.88 -1.10
N PRO A 47 -1.59 4.63 -1.16
CA PRO A 47 -1.24 4.00 -2.44
C PRO A 47 -2.38 3.99 -3.45
N GLY A 48 -3.59 3.63 -3.02
CA GLY A 48 -4.77 3.63 -3.88
C GLY A 48 -5.11 5.02 -4.45
N VAL A 49 -4.88 6.09 -3.68
CA VAL A 49 -5.01 7.47 -4.17
C VAL A 49 -3.93 7.80 -5.19
N ILE A 50 -2.67 7.43 -4.95
CA ILE A 50 -1.56 7.63 -5.91
C ILE A 50 -1.91 6.99 -7.26
N PHE A 51 -2.33 5.72 -7.27
CA PHE A 51 -2.70 5.02 -8.51
C PHE A 51 -3.92 5.62 -9.19
N ARG A 52 -4.93 6.08 -8.44
CA ARG A 52 -6.11 6.75 -9.03
C ARG A 52 -5.76 8.12 -9.63
N SER A 53 -4.81 8.84 -9.06
CA SER A 53 -4.38 10.16 -9.53
C SER A 53 -3.43 10.10 -10.71
N MET A 54 -2.53 9.10 -10.74
CA MET A 54 -1.47 9.00 -11.75
C MET A 54 -1.73 7.94 -12.82
N GLY A 55 -2.72 7.07 -12.63
CA GLY A 55 -2.90 5.85 -13.42
C GLY A 55 -1.97 4.73 -12.97
N ILE A 56 -2.19 3.52 -13.49
CA ILE A 56 -1.32 2.37 -13.22
C ILE A 56 -0.14 2.43 -14.19
N ASN A 57 0.87 3.22 -13.84
CA ASN A 57 2.10 3.37 -14.59
C ASN A 57 3.33 3.25 -13.69
N LYS A 58 4.51 3.15 -14.30
CA LYS A 58 5.78 3.00 -13.58
C LYS A 58 6.02 4.14 -12.56
N PRO A 59 5.77 5.42 -12.86
CA PRO A 59 5.85 6.49 -11.87
C PRO A 59 4.98 6.26 -10.63
N ALA A 60 3.70 5.87 -10.80
CA ALA A 60 2.80 5.61 -9.68
C ALA A 60 3.29 4.48 -8.76
N VAL A 61 3.86 3.43 -9.35
CA VAL A 61 4.50 2.34 -8.59
C VAL A 61 5.70 2.86 -7.79
N VAL A 62 6.57 3.65 -8.42
CA VAL A 62 7.74 4.26 -7.74
C VAL A 62 7.31 5.16 -6.59
N PHE A 63 6.31 6.03 -6.80
CA PHE A 63 5.81 6.90 -5.73
C PHE A 63 5.19 6.12 -4.58
N THR A 64 4.48 5.04 -4.87
CA THR A 64 3.92 4.14 -3.85
C THR A 64 5.02 3.48 -3.01
N ILE A 65 6.06 2.96 -3.66
CA ILE A 65 7.22 2.36 -2.98
C ILE A 65 7.92 3.39 -2.08
N LEU A 66 8.13 4.61 -2.60
CA LEU A 66 8.75 5.69 -1.82
C LEU A 66 7.89 6.05 -0.61
N TRP A 67 6.57 6.15 -0.78
CA TRP A 67 5.64 6.37 0.32
C TRP A 67 5.75 5.27 1.39
N GLU A 68 5.82 4.00 0.98
CA GLU A 68 5.94 2.87 1.89
C GLU A 68 7.25 2.92 2.70
N PHE A 69 8.39 3.21 2.06
CA PHE A 69 9.66 3.36 2.77
C PHE A 69 9.68 4.59 3.69
N VAL A 70 9.11 5.72 3.26
CA VAL A 70 8.96 6.91 4.12
C VAL A 70 8.08 6.58 5.32
N GLY A 71 6.97 5.87 5.11
CA GLY A 71 6.09 5.39 6.17
C GLY A 71 6.83 4.49 7.16
N ALA A 72 7.65 3.57 6.67
CA ALA A 72 8.49 2.70 7.51
C ALA A 72 9.47 3.49 8.38
N ILE A 73 10.14 4.50 7.80
CA ILE A 73 11.09 5.35 8.52
C ILE A 73 10.35 6.19 9.59
N VAL A 74 9.28 6.87 9.20
CA VAL A 74 8.52 7.75 10.11
C VAL A 74 7.99 6.95 11.29
N THR A 75 7.34 5.82 11.01
CA THR A 75 6.79 4.95 12.06
C THR A 75 7.89 4.35 12.95
N ARG A 76 9.05 4.01 12.39
CA ARG A 76 10.20 3.57 13.18
C ARG A 76 10.74 4.66 14.10
N VAL A 77 10.81 5.91 13.64
CA VAL A 77 11.31 7.06 14.44
C VAL A 77 10.41 7.35 15.63
N ILE A 78 9.09 7.18 15.49
CA ILE A 78 8.13 7.36 16.59
C ILE A 78 7.89 6.06 17.39
N ASP A 79 8.71 5.04 17.18
CA ASP A 79 8.56 3.68 17.75
C ASP A 79 7.16 3.08 17.59
N PHE A 80 6.47 3.44 16.51
CA PHE A 80 5.19 2.87 16.16
C PHE A 80 5.41 1.54 15.42
N PRO A 81 4.91 0.42 15.97
CA PRO A 81 5.40 -0.91 15.62
C PRO A 81 4.96 -1.34 14.19
N LEU A 82 4.06 -0.61 13.52
CA LEU A 82 3.70 -0.87 12.12
C LEU A 82 4.81 -0.62 11.08
N TRP A 83 5.99 -0.14 11.49
CA TRP A 83 7.13 0.07 10.58
C TRP A 83 7.49 -1.16 9.75
N SER A 84 7.36 -2.35 10.32
CA SER A 84 7.65 -3.62 9.64
C SER A 84 6.66 -3.90 8.50
N PHE A 85 5.38 -3.53 8.66
CA PHE A 85 4.37 -3.65 7.61
C PHE A 85 4.68 -2.73 6.44
N PHE A 86 4.99 -1.46 6.72
CA PHE A 86 5.39 -0.51 5.69
C PHE A 86 6.65 -0.95 4.94
N LEU A 87 7.64 -1.47 5.67
CA LEU A 87 8.88 -1.97 5.07
C LEU A 87 8.60 -3.15 4.13
N MET A 88 7.80 -4.12 4.58
CA MET A 88 7.43 -5.28 3.76
C MET A 88 6.58 -4.90 2.54
N ALA A 89 5.69 -3.92 2.69
CA ALA A 89 4.93 -3.37 1.56
C ALA A 89 5.89 -2.75 0.52
N GLY A 90 6.84 -1.91 0.97
CA GLY A 90 7.87 -1.29 0.13
C GLY A 90 8.71 -2.33 -0.63
N VAL A 91 9.15 -3.39 0.05
CA VAL A 91 9.87 -4.51 -0.58
C VAL A 91 8.99 -5.22 -1.63
N GLY A 92 7.73 -5.47 -1.31
CA GLY A 92 6.76 -6.03 -2.25
C GLY A 92 6.57 -5.15 -3.49
N GLY A 93 6.49 -3.83 -3.30
CA GLY A 93 6.44 -2.87 -4.39
C GLY A 93 7.69 -2.89 -5.27
N VAL A 94 8.89 -2.98 -4.68
CA VAL A 94 10.15 -3.15 -5.45
C VAL A 94 10.11 -4.41 -6.30
N VAL A 95 9.61 -5.53 -5.77
CA VAL A 95 9.41 -6.76 -6.54
C VAL A 95 8.47 -6.50 -7.71
N VAL A 96 7.31 -5.87 -7.49
CA VAL A 96 6.38 -5.50 -8.58
C VAL A 96 7.06 -4.62 -9.63
N LEU A 97 7.87 -3.65 -9.22
CA LEU A 97 8.61 -2.77 -10.14
C LEU A 97 9.62 -3.53 -11.00
N LEU A 98 10.31 -4.54 -10.46
CA LEU A 98 11.24 -5.38 -11.20
C LEU A 98 10.54 -6.22 -12.28
N PHE A 99 9.33 -6.69 -11.98
CA PHE A 99 8.50 -7.44 -12.93
C PHE A 99 7.60 -6.55 -13.80
N PHE A 100 7.64 -5.23 -13.62
CA PHE A 100 6.80 -4.29 -14.36
C PHE A 100 6.90 -4.47 -15.89
N PRO A 101 8.11 -4.63 -16.50
CA PRO A 101 8.21 -4.86 -17.94
C PRO A 101 7.54 -6.17 -18.39
N LEU A 102 7.61 -7.23 -17.58
CA LEU A 102 6.95 -8.50 -17.87
C LEU A 102 5.44 -8.38 -17.80
N LEU A 103 4.93 -7.65 -16.81
CA LEU A 103 3.50 -7.39 -16.63
C LEU A 103 2.95 -6.50 -17.76
N GLU A 104 3.75 -5.56 -18.25
CA GLU A 104 3.47 -4.74 -19.43
C GLU A 104 3.41 -5.60 -20.71
N MET A 105 4.42 -6.46 -20.94
CA MET A 105 4.44 -7.40 -22.08
C MET A 105 3.26 -8.38 -22.06
N ALA A 106 2.82 -8.81 -20.88
CA ALA A 106 1.67 -9.69 -20.73
C ALA A 106 0.32 -8.98 -20.98
N GLY A 107 0.31 -7.64 -21.13
CA GLY A 107 -0.90 -6.84 -21.29
C GLY A 107 -1.69 -6.64 -20.00
N TRP A 108 -1.07 -6.91 -18.84
CA TRP A 108 -1.71 -6.76 -17.52
C TRP A 108 -1.66 -5.31 -17.03
N ILE A 109 -0.73 -4.52 -17.55
CA ILE A 109 -0.55 -3.10 -17.24
C ILE A 109 -0.40 -2.35 -18.56
N THR A 110 -1.08 -1.22 -18.68
CA THR A 110 -0.93 -0.33 -19.84
C THR A 110 0.40 0.40 -19.75
N GLY A 111 1.38 -0.08 -20.50
CA GLY A 111 2.54 0.73 -20.85
C GLY A 111 2.14 1.86 -21.77
N ASP A 112 2.41 3.11 -21.38
CA ASP A 112 2.40 4.24 -22.32
C ASP A 112 3.49 4.11 -23.42
N SER A 113 4.28 3.03 -23.40
CA SER A 113 5.42 2.77 -24.27
C SER A 113 5.11 2.54 -25.75
N HIS A 114 3.83 2.48 -26.15
CA HIS A 114 3.42 2.29 -27.55
C HIS A 114 2.80 3.52 -28.22
N LYS A 115 2.89 4.73 -27.63
CA LYS A 115 2.39 5.95 -28.29
C LYS A 115 3.38 6.66 -29.21
N GLU A 116 4.62 6.22 -29.29
CA GLU A 116 5.60 6.78 -30.23
C GLU A 116 6.42 5.65 -30.86
N LEU A 117 5.99 5.17 -32.03
CA LEU A 117 6.82 4.70 -33.15
C LEU A 117 5.93 4.53 -34.40
#